data_AF-A0A8I1IIU1-F1
#
_entry.id   AF-A0A8I1IIU1-F1
#
_cell.length_a   1.000
_cell.length_b   1.000
_cell.length_c   1.000
_cell.angle_alpha   90.00
_cell.angle_beta   90.00
_cell.angle_gamma   90.00
#
_symmetry.space_group_name_H-M   'P 1'
#
loop_
_entity.id
_entity.type
_entity.pdbx_description
1 polymer ?
#
loop_
_entity_poly.entity_id
_entity_poly.type
_entity_poly.pdbx_seq_one_letter_code
_entity_poly.pdbx_strand_id
1 'polypeptide(L)'
;MRIRNATSGSEASSAFNLDVRSKLSRITYQYPNDIADGIRLISPIELWNEIALRRGANQADKSKAAKAIKTDLSLVAERRNKIAHEGDLQPGAPRTPWPISRTDVDFASGLIEGIVNDINALV
;
A
#
# COMPACT_ATOMS: atom_id res chain seq x y z
N MET A 1 0.33 31.46 1.64
CA MET A 1 0.22 30.15 0.94
C MET A 1 0.50 30.42 -0.53
N ARG A 2 1.53 29.83 -1.15
CA ARG A 2 2.01 30.20 -2.52
C ARG A 2 0.89 30.21 -3.58
N ILE A 3 -0.08 29.31 -3.45
CA ILE A 3 -1.25 29.23 -4.33
C ILE A 3 -2.17 30.47 -4.18
N ARG A 4 -2.42 30.93 -2.95
CA ARG A 4 -3.31 32.08 -2.67
C ARG A 4 -2.68 33.43 -2.99
N ASN A 5 -1.36 33.46 -3.15
CA ASN A 5 -0.60 34.67 -3.44
C ASN A 5 -0.20 34.75 -4.92
N ALA A 6 -0.64 33.81 -5.76
CA ALA A 6 -0.31 33.77 -7.17
C ALA A 6 -0.97 34.93 -7.93
N THR A 7 -0.23 35.50 -8.89
CA THR A 7 -0.66 36.65 -9.69
C THR A 7 -1.41 36.25 -10.97
N SER A 8 -1.36 34.97 -11.35
CA SER A 8 -2.07 34.42 -12.50
C SER A 8 -2.58 32.99 -12.26
N GLY A 9 -3.56 32.55 -13.06
CA GLY A 9 -4.07 31.18 -13.00
C GLY A 9 -3.03 30.10 -13.32
N SER A 10 -2.07 30.41 -14.21
CA SER A 10 -0.93 29.54 -14.54
C SER A 10 0.01 29.37 -13.34
N GLU A 11 0.33 30.48 -12.65
CA GLU A 11 1.17 30.45 -11.46
C GLU A 11 0.48 29.70 -10.31
N ALA A 12 -0.82 29.91 -10.10
CA ALA A 12 -1.61 29.19 -9.10
C ALA A 12 -1.60 27.68 -9.37
N SER A 13 -1.81 27.27 -10.62
CA SER A 13 -1.80 25.86 -11.05
C SER A 13 -0.42 25.22 -10.86
N SER A 14 0.65 25.94 -11.22
CA SER A 14 2.03 25.46 -11.05
C SER A 14 2.39 25.28 -9.58
N ALA A 15 2.01 26.25 -8.73
CA ALA A 15 2.20 26.18 -7.30
C ALA A 15 1.42 25.00 -6.68
N PHE A 16 0.18 24.77 -7.13
CA PHE A 16 -0.64 23.64 -6.70
C PHE A 16 0.01 22.30 -7.08
N ASN A 17 0.41 22.12 -8.34
CA ASN A 17 1.07 20.91 -8.81
C ASN A 17 2.35 20.60 -8.03
N LEU A 18 3.16 21.62 -7.73
CA LEU A 18 4.37 21.46 -6.93
C LEU A 18 4.04 21.01 -5.50
N ASP A 19 3.01 21.60 -4.89
CA ASP A 19 2.58 21.24 -3.53
C ASP A 19 2.06 19.81 -3.45
N VAL A 20 1.23 19.40 -4.42
CA VAL A 20 0.75 18.02 -4.55
C VAL A 20 1.92 17.06 -4.72
N ARG A 21 2.84 17.31 -5.65
CA ARG A 21 4.02 16.45 -5.86
C ARG A 21 4.88 16.35 -4.62
N SER A 22 5.15 17.47 -3.95
CA SER A 22 5.94 17.54 -2.71
C SER A 22 5.29 16.76 -1.57
N LYS A 23 3.96 16.79 -1.48
CA LYS A 23 3.22 16.04 -0.46
C LYS A 23 3.24 14.54 -0.77
N LEU A 24 2.83 14.16 -1.98
CA LEU A 24 2.73 12.76 -2.39
C LEU A 24 4.09 12.06 -2.44
N SER A 25 5.18 12.76 -2.77
CA SER A 25 6.53 12.17 -2.79
C SER A 25 7.05 11.74 -1.42
N ARG A 26 6.43 12.19 -0.32
CA ARG A 26 6.80 11.82 1.05
C ARG A 26 5.96 10.67 1.61
N ILE A 27 4.90 10.26 0.91
CA ILE A 27 4.01 9.21 1.37
C ILE A 27 4.51 7.87 0.83
N THR A 28 4.65 6.89 1.72
CA THR A 28 5.03 5.54 1.35
C THR A 28 3.79 4.67 1.32
N TYR A 29 3.41 4.18 0.15
CA TYR A 29 2.24 3.33 -0.04
C TYR A 29 2.53 1.86 0.28
N GLN A 30 2.92 1.59 1.53
CA GLN A 30 3.27 0.23 1.98
C GLN A 30 2.10 -0.47 2.67
N TYR A 31 1.37 0.23 3.53
CA TYR A 31 0.26 -0.37 4.27
C TYR A 31 -1.04 -0.33 3.46
N PRO A 32 -1.97 -1.27 3.71
CA PRO A 32 -3.20 -1.36 2.93
C PRO A 32 -4.07 -0.10 2.97
N ASN A 33 -4.11 0.60 4.10
CA ASN A 33 -4.91 1.82 4.22
C ASN A 33 -4.29 2.98 3.43
N ASP A 34 -2.96 3.13 3.48
CA ASP A 34 -2.25 4.17 2.72
C ASP A 34 -2.45 3.99 1.21
N ILE A 35 -2.38 2.74 0.72
CA ILE A 35 -2.64 2.41 -0.68
C ILE A 35 -4.08 2.77 -1.07
N ALA A 36 -5.06 2.39 -0.24
CA ALA A 36 -6.46 2.75 -0.50
C ALA A 36 -6.68 4.28 -0.49
N ASP A 37 -6.04 5.01 0.43
CA ASP A 37 -6.10 6.47 0.48
C ASP A 37 -5.50 7.08 -0.79
N GLY A 38 -4.39 6.52 -1.29
CA GLY A 38 -3.78 6.91 -2.56
C GLY A 38 -4.72 6.70 -3.76
N ILE A 39 -5.33 5.52 -3.86
CA ILE A 39 -6.28 5.21 -4.94
C ILE A 39 -7.52 6.10 -4.88
N ARG A 40 -8.01 6.46 -3.68
CA ARG A 40 -9.15 7.39 -3.54
C ARG A 40 -8.91 8.77 -4.14
N LEU A 41 -7.66 9.17 -4.38
CA LEU A 41 -7.34 10.42 -5.07
C LEU A 41 -7.72 10.38 -6.56
N ILE A 42 -7.83 9.19 -7.15
CA ILE A 42 -8.05 9.00 -8.60
C ILE A 42 -9.27 8.11 -8.93
N SER A 43 -9.79 7.35 -7.98
CA SER A 43 -10.92 6.44 -8.20
C SER A 43 -11.80 6.31 -6.96
N PRO A 44 -13.15 6.28 -7.09
CA PRO A 44 -14.07 6.19 -5.96
C PRO A 44 -14.29 4.75 -5.46
N ILE A 45 -13.65 3.75 -6.06
CA ILE A 45 -13.90 2.34 -5.74
C ILE A 45 -13.51 1.99 -4.30
N GLU A 46 -14.22 1.04 -3.71
CA GLU A 46 -13.80 0.42 -2.45
C GLU A 46 -12.71 -0.63 -2.74
N LEU A 47 -11.48 -0.16 -2.96
CA LEU A 47 -10.35 -0.91 -3.51
C LEU A 47 -10.27 -2.38 -3.07
N TRP A 48 -10.20 -2.62 -1.76
CA TRP A 48 -9.97 -3.96 -1.24
C TRP A 48 -11.15 -4.92 -1.46
N ASN A 49 -12.37 -4.41 -1.44
CA ASN A 49 -13.56 -5.19 -1.76
C ASN A 49 -13.61 -5.53 -3.26
N GLU A 50 -13.24 -4.59 -4.12
CA GLU A 50 -13.17 -4.84 -5.57
C GLU A 50 -12.07 -5.85 -5.94
N ILE A 51 -10.90 -5.77 -5.30
CA ILE A 51 -9.84 -6.77 -5.46
C ILE A 51 -10.34 -8.15 -4.99
N ALA A 52 -11.04 -8.21 -3.85
CA ALA A 52 -11.59 -9.46 -3.34
C ALA A 52 -12.61 -10.09 -4.31
N LEU A 53 -13.52 -9.28 -4.85
CA LEU A 53 -14.50 -9.71 -5.86
C LEU A 53 -13.81 -10.21 -7.13
N ARG A 54 -12.79 -9.48 -7.60
CA ARG A 54 -11.98 -9.87 -8.76
C ARG A 54 -11.26 -11.22 -8.56
N ARG A 55 -10.84 -11.51 -7.34
CA ARG A 55 -10.23 -12.80 -6.94
C ARG A 55 -11.26 -13.91 -6.68
N GLY A 56 -12.53 -13.69 -7.00
CA GLY A 56 -13.59 -14.70 -6.93
C GLY A 56 -14.41 -14.71 -5.65
N ALA A 57 -14.23 -13.73 -4.75
CA ALA A 57 -15.16 -13.56 -3.64
C ALA A 57 -16.56 -13.18 -4.16
N ASN A 58 -17.61 -13.63 -3.46
CA ASN A 58 -18.97 -13.16 -3.70
C ASN A 58 -19.27 -11.90 -2.89
N GLN A 59 -20.43 -11.27 -3.11
CA GLN A 59 -20.82 -10.04 -2.41
C GLN A 59 -20.95 -10.21 -0.88
N ALA A 60 -21.29 -11.40 -0.39
CA ALA A 60 -21.42 -11.68 1.04
C ALA A 60 -20.06 -11.82 1.73
N ASP A 61 -19.08 -12.39 1.03
CA ASP A 61 -17.76 -12.72 1.59
C ASP A 61 -16.67 -11.69 1.25
N LYS A 62 -16.94 -10.72 0.37
CA LYS A 62 -15.93 -9.75 -0.11
C LYS A 62 -15.17 -9.05 1.00
N SER A 63 -15.85 -8.62 2.07
CA SER A 63 -15.21 -7.91 3.19
C SER A 63 -14.27 -8.81 3.99
N LYS A 64 -14.61 -10.11 4.12
CA LYS A 64 -13.75 -11.10 4.80
C LYS A 64 -12.52 -11.40 3.96
N ALA A 65 -12.70 -11.62 2.65
CA ALA A 65 -11.60 -11.84 1.72
C ALA A 65 -10.68 -10.61 1.62
N ALA A 66 -11.25 -9.41 1.54
CA ALA A 66 -10.53 -8.14 1.58
C ALA A 66 -9.69 -8.03 2.86
N LYS A 67 -10.26 -8.36 4.03
CA LYS A 67 -9.53 -8.35 5.30
C LYS A 67 -8.32 -9.28 5.28
N ALA A 68 -8.46 -10.49 4.72
CA ALA A 68 -7.34 -11.43 4.60
C ALA A 68 -6.19 -10.85 3.75
N ILE A 69 -6.51 -10.30 2.57
CA ILE A 69 -5.53 -9.66 1.68
C ILE A 69 -4.79 -8.52 2.40
N LYS A 70 -5.55 -7.67 3.13
CA LYS A 70 -4.97 -6.57 3.91
C LYS A 70 -4.05 -7.09 5.02
N THR A 71 -4.44 -8.15 5.72
CA THR A 71 -3.63 -8.77 6.77
C THR A 71 -2.32 -9.30 6.20
N ASP A 72 -2.36 -10.03 5.09
CA ASP A 72 -1.15 -10.57 4.45
C ASP A 72 -0.19 -9.46 4.04
N LEU A 73 -0.71 -8.38 3.43
CA LEU A 73 0.12 -7.25 3.03
C LEU A 73 0.71 -6.51 4.25
N SER A 74 -0.07 -6.31 5.32
CA SER A 74 0.44 -5.73 6.56
C SER A 74 1.56 -6.57 7.16
N LEU A 75 1.42 -7.90 7.19
CA LEU A 75 2.46 -8.80 7.71
C LEU A 75 3.76 -8.70 6.90
N VAL A 76 3.66 -8.61 5.57
CA VAL A 76 4.82 -8.41 4.69
C VAL A 76 5.49 -7.05 4.96
N ALA A 77 4.71 -5.98 5.08
CA ALA A 77 5.22 -4.63 5.37
C ALA A 77 5.90 -4.57 6.76
N GLU A 78 5.27 -5.16 7.78
CA GLU A 78 5.81 -5.23 9.14
C GLU A 78 7.12 -6.01 9.19
N ARG A 79 7.18 -7.19 8.54
CA ARG A 79 8.42 -7.98 8.51
C ARG A 79 9.53 -7.25 7.76
N ARG A 80 9.22 -6.57 6.65
CA ARG A 80 10.19 -5.71 5.94
C ARG A 80 10.76 -4.63 6.87
N ASN A 81 9.93 -4.00 7.70
CA ASN A 81 10.37 -2.98 8.65
C ASN A 81 11.26 -3.58 9.74
N LYS A 82 10.92 -4.76 10.26
CA LYS A 82 11.77 -5.49 11.21
C LYS A 82 13.12 -5.88 10.63
N ILE A 83 13.17 -6.36 9.38
CA ILE A 83 14.42 -6.67 8.68
C ILE A 83 15.27 -5.41 8.52
N ALA A 84 14.66 -4.31 8.08
CA ALA A 84 15.39 -3.07 7.79
C ALA A 84 15.87 -2.31 9.04
N HIS A 85 15.14 -2.39 10.16
CA HIS A 85 15.37 -1.51 11.31
C HIS A 85 15.66 -2.24 12.62
N GLU A 86 15.28 -3.51 12.76
CA GLU A 86 15.32 -4.25 14.03
C GLU A 86 16.10 -5.58 13.95
N GLY A 87 16.65 -5.92 12.77
CA GLY A 87 17.40 -7.16 12.54
C GLY A 87 16.55 -8.44 12.48
N ASP A 88 15.21 -8.30 12.41
CA ASP A 88 14.22 -9.39 12.35
C ASP A 88 14.45 -10.48 13.42
N LEU A 89 14.70 -10.09 14.67
CA LEU A 89 15.05 -11.00 15.76
C LEU A 89 13.83 -11.65 16.44
N GLN A 90 13.98 -12.91 16.83
CA GLN A 90 13.02 -13.63 17.66
C GLN A 90 12.95 -13.03 19.09
N PRO A 91 11.79 -13.07 19.76
CA PRO A 91 11.61 -12.47 21.08
C PRO A 91 12.34 -13.23 22.22
N GLY A 92 12.74 -14.49 21.99
CA GLY A 92 13.39 -15.34 23.00
C GLY A 92 14.91 -15.13 23.14
N ALA A 93 15.48 -15.67 24.23
CA ALA A 93 16.93 -15.73 24.45
C ALA A 93 17.44 -17.17 24.17
N PRO A 94 18.49 -17.35 23.35
CA PRO A 94 19.24 -16.33 22.62
C PRO A 94 18.43 -15.72 21.46
N ARG A 95 18.59 -14.41 21.25
CA ARG A 95 17.95 -13.70 20.13
C ARG A 95 18.59 -14.12 18.83
N THR A 96 17.85 -14.86 18.02
CA THR A 96 18.26 -15.29 16.69
C THR A 96 17.37 -14.64 15.63
N PRO A 97 17.88 -14.31 14.43
CA PRO A 97 17.04 -13.83 13.35
C PRO A 97 15.97 -14.85 12.96
N TRP A 98 14.77 -14.39 12.56
CA TRP A 98 13.77 -15.26 11.95
C TRP A 98 14.32 -15.84 10.65
N PRO A 99 14.21 -17.16 10.43
CA PRO A 99 14.66 -17.76 9.18
C PRO A 99 13.86 -17.18 8.00
N ILE A 100 14.55 -16.93 6.89
CA ILE A 100 13.94 -16.56 5.61
C ILE A 100 14.22 -17.69 4.64
N SER A 101 13.14 -18.29 4.14
CA SER A 101 13.16 -19.34 3.14
C SER A 101 12.85 -18.77 1.76
N ARG A 102 13.10 -19.56 0.71
CA ARG A 102 12.72 -19.17 -0.65
C ARG A 102 11.20 -18.98 -0.78
N THR A 103 10.42 -19.80 -0.09
CA THR A 103 8.95 -19.70 -0.07
C THR A 103 8.44 -18.40 0.54
N ASP A 104 9.14 -17.82 1.51
CA ASP A 104 8.79 -16.49 2.05
C ASP A 104 8.94 -15.41 0.98
N VAL A 105 10.02 -15.47 0.20
CA VAL A 105 10.31 -14.51 -0.88
C VAL A 105 9.29 -14.64 -2.00
N ASP A 106 8.99 -15.86 -2.44
CA ASP A 106 8.02 -16.10 -3.50
C ASP A 106 6.60 -15.67 -3.06
N PHE A 107 6.22 -15.90 -1.80
CA PHE A 107 4.97 -15.40 -1.23
C PHE A 107 4.89 -13.87 -1.26
N ALA A 108 5.91 -13.18 -0.73
CA ALA A 108 5.91 -11.72 -0.67
C ALA A 108 5.89 -11.09 -2.08
N SER A 109 6.70 -11.62 -3.00
CA SER A 109 6.75 -11.15 -4.38
C SER A 109 5.41 -11.37 -5.09
N GLY A 110 4.86 -12.59 -5.00
CA GLY A 110 3.59 -12.92 -5.64
C GLY A 110 2.41 -12.13 -5.07
N LEU A 111 2.40 -11.87 -3.76
CA LEU A 111 1.39 -11.02 -3.13
C LEU A 111 1.44 -9.60 -3.67
N ILE A 112 2.63 -8.98 -3.69
CA ILE A 112 2.81 -7.59 -4.14
C ILE A 112 2.45 -7.46 -5.62
N GLU A 113 3.01 -8.33 -6.46
CA GLU A 113 2.75 -8.33 -7.90
C GLU A 113 1.26 -8.57 -8.21
N GLY A 114 0.64 -9.54 -7.53
CA GLY A 114 -0.79 -9.80 -7.67
C GLY A 114 -1.65 -8.59 -7.29
N ILE A 115 -1.32 -7.89 -6.20
CA ILE A 115 -2.05 -6.67 -5.81
C ILE A 115 -1.87 -5.58 -6.85
N VAL A 116 -0.66 -5.34 -7.35
CA VAL A 116 -0.41 -4.33 -8.40
C VAL A 116 -1.22 -4.64 -9.66
N ASN A 117 -1.23 -5.90 -10.09
CA ASN A 117 -1.98 -6.33 -11.27
C ASN A 117 -3.50 -6.17 -11.08
N ASP A 118 -4.02 -6.43 -9.89
CA ASP A 118 -5.43 -6.21 -9.60
C ASP A 118 -5.80 -4.72 -9.58
N ILE A 119 -4.94 -3.87 -9.00
CA ILE A 119 -5.15 -2.42 -9.00
C ILE A 119 -5.19 -1.89 -10.44
N ASN A 120 -4.20 -2.24 -11.27
CA ASN A 120 -4.11 -1.83 -12.67
C ASN A 120 -5.30 -2.28 -13.52
N ALA A 121 -5.99 -3.35 -13.11
CA ALA A 121 -7.17 -3.84 -13.81
C ALA A 121 -8.48 -3.19 -13.35
N LEU A 122 -8.47 -2.48 -12.21
CA LEU A 122 -9.64 -1.84 -11.61
C LEU A 122 -9.66 -0.32 -11.77
N VAL A 123 -8.48 0.30 -11.94
CA VAL A 123 -8.26 1.76 -12.03
C VAL A 123 -7.45 2.09 -13.26
#